data_AF-A0A924GFF5-F1
#
_entry.id   AF-A0A924GFF5-F1
#
_cell.length_a   1.000
_cell.length_b   1.000
_cell.length_c   1.000
_cell.angle_alpha   90.00
_cell.angle_beta   90.00
_cell.angle_gamma   90.00
#
_symmetry.space_group_name_H-M   'P 1'
#
loop_
_entity.id
_entity.type
_entity.pdbx_description
1 polymer ?
#
loop_
_entity_poly.entity_id
_entity_poly.type
_entity_poly.pdbx_seq_one_letter_code
_entity_poly.pdbx_strand_id
1 'polypeptide(L)'
;MDTTLGTIEAMRGPSQLITAPQAAALVRDALSAGNSDLAIRQLTEAIARLIESKGKNIPADEFAEPETTGDANYDAVLAAAFLYAANICQLDAPSWTKLVPLKELWLWGGDGFESEKYKSFIRSQTPSEFLERNILTRPRDWVNA
;
A
#
# COMPACT_ATOMS: atom_id res chain seq x y z
N MET A 1 12.41 -37.57 17.88
CA MET A 1 12.87 -36.20 17.55
C MET A 1 12.17 -35.82 16.28
N ASP A 2 11.09 -35.05 16.36
CA ASP A 2 10.52 -34.26 15.25
C ASP A 2 9.15 -33.74 15.66
N THR A 3 9.09 -32.60 16.37
CA THR A 3 7.82 -31.88 16.57
C THR A 3 8.07 -30.42 16.97
N THR A 4 8.78 -29.65 16.14
CA THR A 4 8.95 -28.20 16.39
C THR A 4 8.85 -27.36 15.12
N LEU A 5 8.08 -27.81 14.13
CA LEU A 5 7.81 -27.03 12.91
C LEU A 5 6.31 -26.83 12.65
N GLY A 6 5.42 -27.68 13.19
CA GLY A 6 3.97 -27.55 12.96
C GLY A 6 3.23 -26.53 13.83
N THR A 7 3.87 -25.95 14.85
CA THR A 7 3.17 -25.11 15.86
C THR A 7 3.24 -23.61 15.57
N ILE A 8 4.19 -23.14 14.76
CA ILE A 8 4.36 -21.69 14.50
C ILE A 8 3.39 -21.19 13.41
N GLU A 9 3.01 -22.04 12.46
CA GLU A 9 2.07 -21.66 11.39
C GLU A 9 0.60 -21.56 11.86
N ALA A 10 0.25 -22.17 13.00
CA ALA A 10 -1.13 -22.23 13.50
C ALA A 10 -1.57 -21.02 14.35
N MET A 11 -0.68 -20.06 14.65
CA MET A 11 -1.00 -18.92 15.53
C MET A 11 -1.35 -17.61 14.81
N ARG A 12 -1.23 -17.53 13.48
CA ARG A 12 -1.85 -16.45 12.71
C ARG A 12 -3.25 -16.91 12.28
N GLY A 13 -4.25 -16.63 13.11
CA GLY A 13 -5.61 -16.47 12.59
C GLY A 13 -5.59 -15.49 11.41
N PRO A 14 -6.59 -15.51 10.50
CA PRO A 14 -6.60 -14.60 9.37
C PRO A 14 -6.38 -13.17 9.88
N SER A 15 -5.28 -12.52 9.44
CA SER A 15 -5.00 -11.16 9.89
C SER A 15 -6.20 -10.32 9.49
N GLN A 16 -6.84 -9.67 10.46
CA GLN A 16 -7.96 -8.80 10.17
C GLN A 16 -7.54 -7.76 9.12
N LEU A 17 -8.33 -7.65 8.05
CA LEU A 17 -8.12 -6.65 7.01
C LEU A 17 -8.18 -5.25 7.60
N ILE A 18 -7.49 -4.32 6.92
CA ILE A 18 -7.50 -2.90 7.25
C ILE A 18 -8.19 -2.21 6.09
N THR A 19 -9.37 -1.66 6.36
CA THR A 19 -10.17 -0.95 5.35
C THR A 19 -9.43 0.31 4.86
N ALA A 20 -9.74 0.80 3.66
CA ALA A 20 -9.18 2.06 3.16
C ALA A 20 -9.38 3.26 4.12
N PRO A 21 -10.55 3.47 4.75
CA PRO A 21 -10.72 4.54 5.73
C PRO A 21 -9.85 4.35 6.98
N GLN A 22 -9.68 3.12 7.46
CA GLN A 22 -8.79 2.84 8.59
C GLN A 22 -7.32 3.07 8.22
N ALA A 23 -6.89 2.65 7.03
CA ALA A 23 -5.54 2.90 6.54
C ALA A 23 -5.26 4.42 6.44
N ALA A 24 -6.19 5.19 5.90
CA ALA A 24 -6.07 6.65 5.81
C ALA A 24 -5.96 7.31 7.20
N ALA A 25 -6.77 6.87 8.17
CA ALA A 25 -6.71 7.36 9.54
C ALA A 25 -5.37 7.03 10.22
N LEU A 26 -4.87 5.80 10.08
CA LEU A 26 -3.58 5.37 10.63
C LEU A 26 -2.41 6.16 10.03
N VAL A 27 -2.44 6.41 8.72
CA VAL A 27 -1.45 7.23 8.02
C VAL A 27 -1.52 8.67 8.52
N ARG A 28 -2.71 9.27 8.58
CA ARG A 28 -2.92 10.64 9.08
C ARG A 28 -2.37 10.83 10.49
N ASP A 29 -2.69 9.91 11.39
CA ASP A 29 -2.24 9.98 12.78
C ASP A 29 -0.70 9.91 12.85
N ALA A 30 -0.08 9.00 12.09
CA ALA A 30 1.37 8.89 12.00
C ALA A 30 2.04 10.15 11.44
N LEU A 31 1.48 10.75 10.37
CA LEU A 31 1.96 11.99 9.78
C LEU A 31 1.82 13.17 10.74
N SER A 32 0.70 13.27 11.46
CA SER A 32 0.47 14.32 12.46
C SER A 32 1.48 14.26 13.61
N ALA A 33 1.99 13.07 13.91
CA ALA A 33 3.05 12.84 14.90
C ALA A 33 4.48 13.01 14.32
N GLY A 34 4.62 13.39 13.05
CA GLY A 34 5.91 13.53 12.37
C GLY A 34 6.62 12.20 12.10
N ASN A 35 5.89 11.09 12.05
CA ASN A 35 6.44 9.74 11.90
C ASN A 35 6.09 9.12 10.54
N SER A 36 6.80 9.56 9.50
CA SER A 36 6.64 9.07 8.13
C SER A 36 6.92 7.57 7.99
N ASP A 37 7.88 7.02 8.75
CA ASP A 37 8.20 5.58 8.70
C ASP A 37 7.02 4.73 9.17
N LEU A 38 6.32 5.19 10.22
CA LEU A 38 5.11 4.53 10.68
C LEU A 38 3.99 4.65 9.65
N ALA A 39 3.82 5.82 9.03
CA ALA A 39 2.84 6.01 7.96
C ALA A 39 3.06 5.02 6.80
N ILE A 40 4.30 4.88 6.34
CA ILE A 40 4.70 3.92 5.31
C ILE A 40 4.37 2.50 5.74
N ARG A 41 4.78 2.11 6.95
CA ARG A 41 4.54 0.76 7.48
C ARG A 41 3.05 0.42 7.56
N GLN A 42 2.22 1.35 8.06
CA GLN A 42 0.78 1.12 8.20
C GLN A 42 0.11 0.92 6.84
N LEU A 43 0.46 1.75 5.85
CA LEU A 43 -0.11 1.63 4.51
C LEU A 43 0.36 0.34 3.82
N THR A 44 1.67 0.04 3.87
CA THR A 44 2.21 -1.21 3.32
C THR A 44 1.56 -2.44 3.95
N GLU A 45 1.36 -2.45 5.27
CA GLU A 45 0.71 -3.57 5.98
C GLU A 45 -0.75 -3.74 5.53
N ALA A 46 -1.53 -2.65 5.41
CA ALA A 46 -2.91 -2.71 4.95
C ALA A 46 -3.02 -3.36 3.56
N ILE A 47 -2.15 -2.95 2.65
CA ILE A 47 -2.11 -3.45 1.27
C ILE A 47 -1.60 -4.90 1.20
N ALA A 48 -0.59 -5.26 1.99
CA ALA A 48 -0.08 -6.62 2.06
C ALA A 48 -1.18 -7.59 2.51
N ARG A 49 -1.91 -7.28 3.59
CA ARG A 49 -3.02 -8.11 4.09
C ARG A 49 -4.14 -8.27 3.07
N LEU A 50 -4.43 -7.21 2.33
CA LEU A 50 -5.45 -7.23 1.28
C LEU A 50 -5.01 -8.16 0.14
N ILE A 51 -3.77 -8.03 -0.34
CA ILE A 51 -3.20 -8.91 -1.38
C ILE A 51 -3.13 -10.38 -0.91
N GLU A 52 -2.73 -10.64 0.34
CA GLU A 52 -2.72 -11.97 0.94
C GLU A 52 -4.12 -12.61 1.06
N SER A 53 -5.17 -11.79 0.98
CA SER A 53 -6.55 -12.24 1.00
C SER A 53 -7.13 -12.55 -0.38
N LYS A 54 -6.30 -12.48 -1.43
CA LYS A 54 -6.67 -12.89 -2.79
C LYS A 54 -7.31 -14.29 -2.81
N GLY A 55 -8.43 -14.41 -3.53
CA GLY A 55 -9.20 -15.65 -3.65
C GLY A 55 -10.12 -15.94 -2.45
N LYS A 56 -10.12 -15.09 -1.43
CA LYS A 56 -11.11 -15.10 -0.33
C LYS A 56 -12.23 -14.10 -0.64
N ASN A 57 -13.32 -14.19 0.12
CA ASN A 57 -14.38 -13.20 0.09
C ASN A 57 -13.89 -11.91 0.79
N ILE A 58 -13.49 -10.90 0.02
CA ILE A 58 -13.09 -9.58 0.52
C ILE A 58 -14.34 -8.69 0.56
N PRO A 59 -14.77 -8.19 1.73
CA PRO A 59 -15.93 -7.31 1.83
C PRO A 59 -15.75 -6.02 1.02
N ALA A 60 -16.81 -5.53 0.40
CA ALA A 60 -16.77 -4.27 -0.35
C ALA A 60 -16.40 -3.07 0.54
N ASP A 61 -16.75 -3.12 1.83
CA ASP A 61 -16.43 -2.09 2.82
C ASP A 61 -14.93 -1.90 3.05
N GLU A 62 -14.10 -2.90 2.71
CA GLU A 62 -12.63 -2.78 2.74
C GLU A 62 -12.12 -1.70 1.77
N PHE A 63 -12.93 -1.37 0.77
CA PHE A 63 -12.65 -0.40 -0.28
C PHE A 63 -13.52 0.87 -0.18
N ALA A 64 -14.19 1.09 0.96
CA ALA A 64 -14.94 2.32 1.21
C ALA A 64 -14.07 3.58 0.99
N GLU A 65 -14.66 4.66 0.49
CA GLU A 65 -13.92 5.90 0.21
C GLU A 65 -13.33 6.48 1.50
N PRO A 66 -12.00 6.66 1.58
CA PRO A 66 -11.35 7.22 2.74
C PRO A 66 -11.44 8.75 2.77
N GLU A 67 -11.30 9.33 3.96
CA GLU A 67 -10.93 10.74 4.08
C GLU A 67 -9.45 10.95 3.72
N THR A 68 -9.06 12.21 3.51
CA THR A 68 -7.65 12.57 3.31
C THR A 68 -6.78 12.21 4.52
N THR A 69 -5.54 11.82 4.23
CA THR A 69 -4.45 11.65 5.19
C THR A 69 -3.89 12.98 5.70
N GLY A 70 -4.25 14.09 5.05
CA GLY A 70 -3.68 15.42 5.28
C GLY A 70 -2.42 15.70 4.47
N ASP A 71 -1.90 14.73 3.71
CA ASP A 71 -0.76 14.88 2.79
C ASP A 71 -1.10 14.35 1.40
N ALA A 72 -0.94 15.20 0.38
CA ALA A 72 -1.33 14.89 -0.99
C ALA A 72 -0.52 13.74 -1.62
N ASN A 73 0.74 13.56 -1.22
CA ASN A 73 1.55 12.45 -1.71
C ASN A 73 1.06 11.13 -1.13
N TYR A 74 0.74 11.10 0.16
CA TYR A 74 0.19 9.91 0.81
C TYR A 74 -1.22 9.59 0.31
N ASP A 75 -2.07 10.58 0.05
CA ASP A 75 -3.38 10.37 -0.58
C ASP A 75 -3.26 9.73 -1.97
N ALA A 76 -2.30 10.20 -2.77
CA ALA A 76 -2.02 9.64 -4.09
C ALA A 76 -1.51 8.19 -4.01
N VAL A 77 -0.61 7.88 -3.07
CA VAL A 77 -0.14 6.51 -2.85
C VAL A 77 -1.25 5.61 -2.33
N LEU A 78 -2.08 6.07 -1.41
CA LEU A 78 -3.20 5.31 -0.88
C LEU A 78 -4.14 4.89 -2.01
N ALA A 79 -4.55 5.82 -2.86
CA ALA A 79 -5.36 5.52 -4.04
C ALA A 79 -4.68 4.54 -5.01
N ALA A 80 -3.41 4.77 -5.33
CA ALA A 80 -2.65 3.91 -6.24
C ALA A 80 -2.50 2.48 -5.69
N ALA A 81 -2.26 2.35 -4.38
CA ALA A 81 -2.02 1.07 -3.74
C ALA A 81 -3.32 0.26 -3.59
N PHE A 82 -4.45 0.89 -3.29
CA PHE A 82 -5.75 0.21 -3.31
C PHE A 82 -6.18 -0.19 -4.73
N LEU A 83 -5.89 0.62 -5.75
CA LEU A 83 -6.07 0.21 -7.15
C LEU A 83 -5.21 -1.01 -7.50
N TYR A 84 -3.93 -0.97 -7.13
CA TYR A 84 -2.99 -2.07 -7.34
C TYR A 84 -3.46 -3.37 -6.65
N ALA A 85 -3.90 -3.28 -5.40
CA ALA A 85 -4.43 -4.41 -4.65
C ALA A 85 -5.74 -4.95 -5.26
N ALA A 86 -6.66 -4.08 -5.67
CA ALA A 86 -7.88 -4.48 -6.36
C ALA A 86 -7.58 -5.25 -7.65
N ASN A 87 -6.65 -4.76 -8.47
CA ASN A 87 -6.22 -5.42 -9.70
C ASN A 87 -5.59 -6.80 -9.43
N ILE A 88 -4.71 -6.92 -8.42
CA ILE A 88 -4.13 -8.21 -8.02
C ILE A 88 -5.20 -9.19 -7.56
N CYS A 89 -6.17 -8.70 -6.79
CA CYS A 89 -7.27 -9.50 -6.23
C CYS A 89 -8.40 -9.75 -7.24
N GLN A 90 -8.32 -9.20 -8.46
CA GLN A 90 -9.35 -9.29 -9.49
C GLN A 90 -10.71 -8.75 -9.00
N LEU A 91 -10.67 -7.64 -8.27
CA LEU A 91 -11.84 -6.92 -7.76
C LEU A 91 -12.08 -5.65 -8.59
N ASP A 92 -13.31 -5.18 -8.59
CA ASP A 92 -13.64 -3.87 -9.18
C ASP A 92 -13.01 -2.75 -8.35
N ALA A 93 -12.17 -1.95 -8.98
CA ALA A 93 -11.52 -0.82 -8.32
C ALA A 93 -12.53 0.33 -8.07
N PRO A 94 -12.59 0.88 -6.85
CA PRO A 94 -13.45 2.02 -6.54
C PRO A 94 -13.10 3.26 -7.37
N SER A 95 -14.11 4.10 -7.64
CA SER A 95 -13.91 5.34 -8.41
C SER A 95 -12.94 6.31 -7.75
N TRP A 96 -12.88 6.35 -6.42
CA TRP A 96 -11.98 7.25 -5.68
C TRP A 96 -10.49 6.93 -5.90
N THR A 97 -10.16 5.73 -6.38
CA THR A 97 -8.78 5.36 -6.72
C THR A 97 -8.26 6.04 -8.01
N LYS A 98 -9.16 6.68 -8.77
CA LYS A 98 -8.84 7.43 -10.00
C LYS A 98 -8.42 8.86 -9.67
N LEU A 99 -7.25 9.01 -9.05
CA LEU A 99 -6.67 10.32 -8.74
C LEU A 99 -5.83 10.89 -9.88
N VAL A 100 -5.71 12.22 -9.88
CA VAL A 100 -4.81 12.98 -10.75
C VAL A 100 -3.36 12.65 -10.38
N PRO A 101 -2.44 12.50 -11.35
CA PRO A 101 -1.03 12.28 -11.07
C PRO A 101 -0.41 13.39 -10.22
N LEU A 102 0.58 13.03 -9.39
CA LEU A 102 1.37 14.00 -8.65
C LEU A 102 2.09 14.94 -9.64
N LYS A 103 2.26 16.21 -9.25
CA LYS A 103 2.98 17.20 -10.08
C LYS A 103 4.46 16.84 -10.22
N GLU A 104 5.03 16.29 -9.16
CA GLU A 104 6.43 15.90 -9.10
C GLU A 104 6.53 14.38 -8.91
N LEU A 105 7.61 13.81 -9.43
CA LEU A 105 7.92 12.41 -9.25
C LEU A 105 8.29 12.15 -7.79
N TRP A 106 7.57 11.24 -7.14
CA TRP A 106 7.79 10.91 -5.74
C TRP A 106 8.21 9.46 -5.56
N LEU A 107 9.26 9.21 -4.77
CA LEU A 107 9.72 7.85 -4.45
C LEU A 107 9.15 7.43 -3.09
N TRP A 108 8.34 6.37 -3.09
CA TRP A 108 7.80 5.78 -1.87
C TRP A 108 8.92 5.30 -0.96
N GLY A 109 8.94 5.79 0.29
CA GLY A 109 10.00 5.50 1.27
C GLY A 109 11.37 6.08 0.92
N GLY A 110 11.43 7.03 -0.02
CA GLY A 110 12.64 7.78 -0.36
C GLY A 110 12.92 8.91 0.62
N ASP A 111 14.19 9.30 0.69
CA ASP A 111 14.66 10.48 1.42
C ASP A 111 14.81 11.73 0.52
N GLY A 112 14.63 11.56 -0.79
CA GLY A 112 14.71 12.63 -1.80
C GLY A 112 16.10 12.88 -2.35
N PHE A 113 17.14 12.19 -1.84
CA PHE A 113 18.53 12.33 -2.26
C PHE A 113 18.99 11.20 -3.20
N GLU A 114 18.06 10.45 -3.77
CA GLU A 114 18.40 9.30 -4.60
C GLU A 114 18.94 9.70 -5.97
N SER A 115 19.97 8.99 -6.42
CA SER A 115 20.54 9.20 -7.76
C SER A 115 19.52 8.92 -8.87
N GLU A 116 19.65 9.63 -9.99
CA GLU A 116 18.83 9.40 -11.19
C GLU A 116 18.96 7.98 -11.74
N LYS A 117 20.14 7.35 -11.58
CA LYS A 117 20.35 5.94 -11.94
C LYS A 117 19.47 5.02 -11.09
N TYR A 118 19.37 5.27 -9.79
CA TYR A 118 18.50 4.50 -8.90
C TYR A 118 17.02 4.74 -9.21
N LYS A 119 16.60 6.00 -9.37
CA LYS A 119 15.21 6.32 -9.77
C LYS A 119 14.82 5.67 -11.09
N SER A 120 15.72 5.64 -12.08
CA SER A 120 15.50 4.94 -13.36
C SER A 120 15.34 3.43 -13.19
N PHE A 121 16.14 2.81 -12.31
CA PHE A 121 16.03 1.39 -11.98
C PHE A 121 14.72 1.06 -11.25
N ILE A 122 14.25 1.92 -10.34
CA ILE A 122 12.96 1.72 -9.68
C ILE A 122 11.81 1.92 -10.68
N ARG A 123 11.91 2.95 -11.53
CA ARG A 123 10.92 3.22 -12.58
C ARG A 123 10.69 2.02 -13.49
N SER A 124 11.74 1.29 -13.88
CA SER A 124 11.59 0.10 -14.73
C SER A 124 10.90 -1.09 -14.04
N GLN A 125 10.69 -1.01 -12.73
CA GLN A 125 9.98 -2.02 -11.92
C GLN A 125 8.63 -1.54 -11.39
N THR A 126 8.33 -0.26 -11.55
CA THR A 126 7.15 0.36 -10.95
C THR A 126 5.89 -0.12 -11.65
N PRO A 127 4.89 -0.67 -10.93
CA PRO A 127 3.60 -1.04 -11.53
C PRO A 127 2.89 0.18 -12.15
N SER A 128 2.11 -0.03 -13.21
CA SER A 128 1.48 1.05 -13.96
C SER A 128 0.56 1.90 -13.09
N GLU A 129 -0.13 1.30 -12.12
CA GLU A 129 -1.02 1.98 -11.17
C GLU A 129 -0.32 3.13 -10.42
N PHE A 130 0.97 2.94 -10.09
CA PHE A 130 1.80 3.94 -9.44
C PHE A 130 2.48 4.85 -10.45
N LEU A 131 3.02 4.28 -11.54
CA LEU A 131 3.80 5.04 -12.52
C LEU A 131 2.95 6.11 -13.21
N GLU A 132 1.70 5.80 -13.55
CA GLU A 132 0.74 6.75 -14.12
C GLU A 132 0.46 7.94 -13.20
N ARG A 133 0.72 7.79 -11.89
CA ARG A 133 0.51 8.82 -10.86
C ARG A 133 1.79 9.53 -10.42
N ASN A 134 2.90 9.33 -11.15
CA ASN A 134 4.23 9.83 -10.80
C ASN A 134 4.75 9.33 -9.45
N ILE A 135 4.37 8.10 -9.06
CA ILE A 135 4.88 7.44 -7.86
C ILE A 135 5.84 6.34 -8.28
N LEU A 136 7.05 6.34 -7.72
CA LEU A 136 8.01 5.25 -7.85
C LEU A 136 7.92 4.33 -6.64
N THR A 137 7.80 3.03 -6.90
CA THR A 137 7.78 1.97 -5.90
C THR A 137 8.07 0.65 -6.59
N ARG A 138 8.29 -0.44 -5.86
CA ARG A 138 8.40 -1.79 -6.43
C ARG A 138 7.28 -2.69 -5.91
N PRO A 139 6.92 -3.76 -6.62
CA PRO A 139 5.98 -4.78 -6.13
C PRO A 139 6.37 -5.32 -4.76
N ARG A 140 7.66 -5.57 -4.52
CA ARG A 140 8.18 -6.08 -3.24
C ARG A 140 7.97 -5.16 -2.04
N ASP A 141 7.65 -3.89 -2.28
CA ASP A 141 7.40 -2.92 -1.21
C ASP A 141 5.94 -3.03 -0.68
N TRP A 142 5.10 -3.88 -1.31
CA TRP A 142 3.66 -4.02 -1.04
C TRP A 142 3.22 -5.43 -0.64
N VAL A 143 4.13 -6.40 -0.67
CA VAL A 143 3.86 -7.78 -0.29
C VAL A 143 4.81 -8.17 0.83
N ASN A 144 4.31 -8.89 1.83
CA ASN A 144 5.20 -9.53 2.79
C ASN A 144 6.03 -10.57 2.03
N ALA A 145 7.36 -10.47 2.14
CA ALA A 145 8.30 -11.44 1.61
C ALA A 145 8.25 -12.76 2.41
#